data_AF-A0A417PRQ0-F1
#
_entry.id   AF-A0A417PRQ0-F1
#
_cell.length_a   1.000
_cell.length_b   1.000
_cell.length_c   1.000
_cell.angle_alpha   90.00
_cell.angle_beta   90.00
_cell.angle_gamma   90.00
#
_symmetry.space_group_name_H-M   'P 1'
#
loop_
_entity.id
_entity.type
_entity.pdbx_description
1 polymer ?
#
loop_
_entity_poly.entity_id
_entity_poly.type
_entity_poly.pdbx_seq_one_letter_code
_entity_poly.pdbx_strand_id
1 'polypeptide(L)'
;MKRGDTLESQIWTILLAAGIPSTIIGGIVGSMLKRMERRMDEKEQAREQQELYLVKGINASIALGEATAKAVARIPDAHCNGDMHAALEYAQKIKHEQKDFLNEQAIHAIV
;
A
#
# COMPACT_ATOMS: atom_id res chain seq x y z
N MET A 1 13.82 -5.60 -68.60
CA MET A 1 13.40 -6.19 -67.31
C MET A 1 14.59 -6.22 -66.35
N LYS A 2 15.18 -5.08 -65.94
CA LYS A 2 16.55 -5.14 -65.34
C LYS A 2 16.96 -4.10 -64.28
N ARG A 3 16.14 -3.15 -63.81
CA ARG A 3 16.61 -2.26 -62.72
C ARG A 3 15.53 -1.64 -61.82
N GLY A 4 14.35 -1.32 -62.37
CA GLY A 4 13.22 -0.79 -61.59
C GLY A 4 12.59 -1.83 -60.65
N ASP A 5 12.29 -3.02 -61.16
CA ASP A 5 11.66 -4.11 -60.39
C ASP A 5 12.52 -4.60 -59.20
N THR A 6 13.85 -4.55 -59.36
CA THR A 6 14.81 -4.89 -58.29
C THR A 6 14.88 -3.83 -57.20
N LEU A 7 14.66 -2.56 -57.53
CA LEU A 7 14.63 -1.46 -56.56
C LEU A 7 13.35 -1.49 -55.71
N GLU A 8 12.19 -1.70 -56.33
CA GLU A 8 10.94 -1.90 -55.58
C GLU A 8 11.01 -3.14 -54.68
N SER A 9 11.52 -4.26 -55.18
CA SER A 9 11.70 -5.49 -54.38
C SER A 9 12.60 -5.26 -53.17
N GLN A 10 13.69 -4.50 -53.31
CA GLN A 10 14.56 -4.17 -52.17
C GLN A 10 13.89 -3.26 -51.15
N ILE A 11 13.10 -2.27 -51.59
CA ILE A 11 12.34 -1.38 -50.69
C ILE A 11 11.33 -2.17 -49.86
N TRP A 12 10.56 -3.07 -50.49
CA TRP A 12 9.62 -3.95 -49.78
C TRP A 12 10.32 -4.89 -48.80
N THR A 13 11.51 -5.38 -49.13
CA THR A 13 12.31 -6.25 -48.26
C THR A 13 12.79 -5.50 -47.01
N ILE A 14 13.26 -4.26 -47.16
CA ILE A 14 13.72 -3.42 -46.04
C ILE A 14 12.54 -3.06 -45.12
N LEU A 15 11.37 -2.74 -45.69
CA LEU A 15 10.15 -2.45 -44.93
C LEU A 15 9.68 -3.66 -44.09
N LEU A 16 9.65 -4.86 -44.68
CA LEU A 16 9.32 -6.10 -43.96
C LEU A 16 10.35 -6.43 -42.87
N ALA A 17 11.64 -6.26 -43.17
CA ALA A 17 12.72 -6.52 -42.23
C ALA A 17 12.72 -5.54 -41.05
N ALA A 18 12.27 -4.30 -41.22
CA ALA A 18 12.17 -3.31 -40.14
C ALA A 18 11.00 -3.60 -39.16
N GLY A 19 9.97 -4.32 -39.61
CA GLY A 19 8.83 -4.70 -38.76
C GLY A 19 9.16 -5.76 -37.72
N ILE A 20 10.05 -6.71 -38.04
CA ILE A 20 10.38 -7.86 -37.18
C ILE A 20 11.11 -7.43 -35.88
N PRO A 21 12.14 -6.55 -35.91
CA PRO A 21 12.77 -6.04 -34.70
C PRO A 21 11.80 -5.25 -33.82
N SER A 22 10.90 -4.47 -34.44
CA SER A 22 9.94 -3.63 -33.71
C SER A 22 8.92 -4.45 -32.91
N THR A 23 8.42 -5.56 -33.46
CA THR A 23 7.49 -6.46 -32.75
C THR A 23 8.19 -7.22 -31.62
N ILE A 24 9.45 -7.62 -31.80
CA ILE A 24 10.25 -8.28 -30.75
C ILE A 24 10.48 -7.32 -29.58
N ILE A 25 10.91 -6.08 -29.85
CA ILE A 25 11.14 -5.07 -28.81
C ILE A 25 9.83 -4.74 -28.08
N GLY A 26 8.74 -4.54 -28.83
CA GLY A 26 7.41 -4.30 -28.24
C GLY A 26 6.96 -5.44 -27.32
N GLY A 27 7.19 -6.70 -27.71
CA GLY A 27 6.89 -7.87 -26.88
C GLY A 27 7.70 -7.92 -25.59
N ILE A 28 9.00 -7.62 -25.67
CA ILE A 28 9.89 -7.57 -24.50
C ILE A 28 9.45 -6.44 -23.54
N VAL A 29 9.27 -5.22 -24.05
CA VAL A 29 8.86 -4.06 -23.25
C VAL A 29 7.49 -4.28 -22.62
N GLY A 30 6.52 -4.79 -23.37
CA GLY A 30 5.19 -5.12 -22.83
C GLY A 30 5.24 -6.16 -21.71
N SER A 31 6.08 -7.18 -21.86
CA SER A 31 6.28 -8.18 -20.80
C SER A 31 6.95 -7.60 -19.55
N MET A 32 7.87 -6.64 -19.72
CA MET A 32 8.52 -5.94 -18.60
C MET A 32 7.56 -5.02 -17.87
N LEU A 33 6.76 -4.23 -18.59
CA LEU A 33 5.74 -3.36 -18.00
C LEU A 33 4.73 -4.16 -17.18
N LYS A 34 4.24 -5.27 -17.72
CA LYS A 34 3.30 -6.15 -17.00
C LYS A 34 3.91 -6.79 -15.75
N ARG A 35 5.22 -7.06 -15.75
CA ARG A 35 5.95 -7.53 -14.57
C ARG A 35 6.14 -6.42 -13.53
N MET A 36 6.41 -5.20 -13.98
CA MET A 36 6.53 -4.04 -13.10
C MET A 36 5.21 -3.72 -12.42
N GLU A 37 4.11 -3.71 -13.17
CA GLU A 37 2.75 -3.50 -12.66
C GLU A 37 2.41 -4.50 -11.55
N ARG A 38 2.59 -5.81 -11.80
CA ARG A 38 2.40 -6.85 -10.77
C ARG A 38 3.26 -6.64 -9.52
N ARG A 39 4.52 -6.23 -9.69
CA ARG A 39 5.40 -5.96 -8.54
C ARG A 39 4.98 -4.72 -7.77
N MET A 40 4.38 -3.74 -8.44
CA MET A 40 3.82 -2.56 -7.79
C MET A 40 2.56 -2.96 -7.02
N ASP A 41 1.66 -3.74 -7.61
CA ASP A 41 0.45 -4.24 -6.96
C ASP A 41 0.78 -5.09 -5.72
N GLU A 42 1.74 -6.02 -5.83
CA GLU A 42 2.20 -6.84 -4.70
C GLU A 42 2.79 -5.98 -3.57
N LYS A 43 3.54 -4.92 -3.91
CA LYS A 43 4.09 -3.99 -2.92
C LYS A 43 3.00 -3.15 -2.28
N GLU A 44 2.01 -2.71 -3.05
CA GLU A 44 0.89 -1.94 -2.54
C GLU A 44 0.06 -2.78 -1.56
N GLN A 45 -0.28 -4.01 -1.94
CA GLN A 45 -0.98 -4.95 -1.05
C GLN A 45 -0.18 -5.24 0.23
N ALA A 46 1.14 -5.42 0.12
CA ALA A 46 1.99 -5.63 1.28
C ALA A 46 2.02 -4.39 2.19
N ARG A 47 2.01 -3.18 1.63
CA ARG A 47 1.92 -1.92 2.37
C ARG A 47 0.59 -1.78 3.07
N GLU A 48 -0.52 -1.99 2.38
CA GLU A 48 -1.88 -1.96 2.94
C GLU A 48 -2.00 -2.94 4.13
N GLN A 49 -1.49 -4.16 3.97
CA GLN A 49 -1.47 -5.14 5.07
C GLN A 49 -0.61 -4.68 6.24
N GLN A 50 0.58 -4.12 5.97
CA GLN A 50 1.46 -3.61 7.02
C GLN A 50 0.80 -2.46 7.80
N GLU A 51 0.16 -1.52 7.11
CA GLU A 51 -0.57 -0.40 7.72
C GLU A 51 -1.73 -0.90 8.58
N LEU A 52 -2.49 -1.89 8.10
CA LEU A 52 -3.55 -2.54 8.87
C LEU A 52 -3.01 -3.17 10.17
N TYR A 53 -1.88 -3.88 10.09
CA TYR A 53 -1.25 -4.47 11.27
C TYR A 53 -0.71 -3.42 12.24
N LEU A 54 -0.18 -2.31 11.73
CA LEU A 54 0.27 -1.19 12.55
C LEU A 54 -0.90 -0.62 13.37
N VAL A 55 -2.04 -0.33 12.72
CA VAL A 55 -3.25 0.18 13.40
C VAL A 55 -3.76 -0.82 14.44
N LYS A 56 -3.82 -2.11 14.09
CA LYS A 56 -4.21 -3.17 15.04
C LYS A 56 -3.27 -3.25 16.24
N GLY A 57 -1.96 -3.16 16.01
CA GLY A 57 -0.94 -3.19 17.06
C GLY A 57 -1.03 -1.98 18.01
N ILE A 58 -1.26 -0.78 17.47
CA ILE A 58 -1.48 0.44 18.26
C ILE A 58 -2.74 0.29 19.12
N ASN A 59 -3.86 -0.15 18.53
CA ASN A 59 -5.11 -0.36 19.26
C ASN A 59 -4.97 -1.39 20.38
N ALA A 60 -4.26 -2.49 20.13
CA ALA A 60 -3.97 -3.50 21.14
C ALA A 60 -3.11 -2.92 22.29
N SER A 61 -2.11 -2.09 21.96
CA SER A 61 -1.24 -1.44 22.94
C SER A 61 -1.99 -0.42 23.80
N ILE A 62 -2.89 0.37 23.19
CA ILE A 62 -3.76 1.31 23.92
C ILE A 62 -4.68 0.52 24.86
N ALA A 63 -5.32 -0.55 24.39
CA ALA A 63 -6.21 -1.37 25.21
C ALA A 63 -5.46 -2.01 26.40
N LEU A 64 -4.24 -2.51 26.16
CA LEU A 64 -3.36 -3.04 27.20
C LEU A 64 -2.98 -1.93 28.22
N GLY A 65 -2.62 -0.75 27.73
CA GLY A 65 -2.29 0.41 28.55
C GLY A 65 -3.47 0.84 29.43
N GLU A 66 -4.68 0.92 28.87
CA GLU A 66 -5.89 1.24 29.63
C GLU A 66 -6.20 0.20 30.70
N ALA A 67 -6.08 -1.09 30.37
CA ALA A 67 -6.30 -2.17 31.33
C ALA A 67 -5.27 -2.12 32.47
N THR A 68 -4.01 -1.85 32.13
CA THR A 68 -2.92 -1.70 33.10
C THR A 68 -3.13 -0.49 34.00
N ALA A 69 -3.45 0.67 33.44
CA ALA A 69 -3.74 1.88 34.20
C ALA A 69 -4.91 1.67 35.16
N LYS A 70 -6.00 1.03 34.70
CA LYS A 70 -7.15 0.66 35.54
C LYS A 70 -6.79 -0.33 36.65
N ALA A 71 -5.90 -1.28 36.38
CA ALA A 71 -5.46 -2.25 37.37
C ALA A 71 -4.58 -1.57 38.44
N VAL A 72 -3.62 -0.74 38.02
CA VAL A 72 -2.73 0.01 38.91
C VAL A 72 -3.52 1.00 39.78
N ALA A 73 -4.54 1.66 39.22
CA ALA A 73 -5.40 2.58 39.97
C ALA A 73 -6.17 1.93 41.13
N ARG A 74 -6.28 0.60 41.17
CA ARG A 74 -6.93 -0.15 42.27
C ARG A 74 -5.96 -0.50 43.40
N ILE A 75 -4.66 -0.25 43.23
CA ILE A 75 -3.63 -0.59 44.23
C ILE A 75 -3.52 0.59 45.21
N PRO A 76 -3.78 0.38 46.52
CA PRO A 76 -3.89 1.48 47.50
C PRO A 76 -2.58 2.24 47.74
N ASP A 77 -1.42 1.59 47.57
CA ASP A 77 -0.09 2.18 47.77
C ASP A 77 0.64 2.47 46.45
N ALA A 78 -0.06 2.49 45.31
CA ALA A 78 0.56 2.75 44.01
C ALA A 78 0.97 4.22 43.89
N HIS A 79 2.27 4.46 43.97
CA HIS A 79 2.87 5.76 43.70
C HIS A 79 3.33 5.84 42.24
N CYS A 80 2.48 6.34 41.35
CA CYS A 80 2.85 6.56 39.95
C CYS A 80 3.67 7.85 39.80
N ASN A 81 4.73 7.82 38.98
CA ASN A 81 5.45 9.02 38.59
C ASN A 81 4.64 9.74 37.50
N GLY A 82 3.91 10.79 37.90
CA GLY A 82 3.01 11.54 37.02
C GLY A 82 1.54 11.18 37.19
N ASP A 83 0.65 11.87 36.47
CA ASP A 83 -0.79 11.69 36.59
C ASP A 83 -1.31 10.58 35.66
N MET A 84 -1.46 9.39 36.24
CA MET A 84 -2.00 8.21 35.53
C MET A 84 -3.47 8.41 35.09
N HIS A 85 -4.26 9.23 35.79
CA HIS A 85 -5.65 9.48 35.43
C HIS A 85 -5.73 10.36 34.19
N ALA A 86 -4.94 11.44 34.14
CA ALA A 86 -4.85 12.29 32.96
C ALA A 86 -4.35 11.52 31.72
N ALA A 87 -3.36 10.64 31.90
CA ALA A 87 -2.86 9.78 30.82
C ALA A 87 -3.93 8.80 30.31
N LEU A 88 -4.71 8.20 31.21
CA LEU A 88 -5.81 7.30 30.85
C LEU A 88 -6.94 8.03 30.12
N GLU A 89 -7.33 9.22 30.59
CA GLU A 89 -8.34 10.06 29.95
C GLU A 89 -7.91 10.45 28.53
N TYR A 90 -6.66 10.87 28.37
CA TYR A 90 -6.10 11.17 27.05
C TYR A 90 -6.13 9.96 26.12
N ALA A 91 -5.68 8.78 26.60
CA ALA A 91 -5.70 7.56 25.80
C ALA A 91 -7.12 7.17 25.35
N GLN A 92 -8.11 7.31 26.23
CA GLN A 92 -9.52 7.05 25.92
C GLN A 92 -10.07 8.01 24.88
N LYS A 93 -9.74 9.31 25.00
CA LYS A 93 -10.11 10.33 24.03
C LYS A 93 -9.55 10.00 22.65
N ILE A 94 -8.24 9.75 22.54
CA ILE A 94 -7.60 9.41 21.25
C ILE A 94 -8.20 8.14 20.66
N LYS A 95 -8.49 7.13 21.47
CA LYS A 95 -9.16 5.90 21.01
C LYS A 95 -10.55 6.18 20.42
N HIS A 96 -11.32 7.09 21.01
CA HIS A 96 -12.64 7.47 20.49
C HIS A 96 -12.49 8.24 19.17
N GLU A 97 -11.61 9.24 19.11
CA GLU A 97 -11.33 10.00 17.88
C GLU A 97 -10.88 9.08 16.74
N GLN A 98 -9.99 8.11 17.01
CA GLN A 98 -9.55 7.12 16.03
C GLN A 98 -10.70 6.23 15.55
N LYS A 99 -11.60 5.81 16.45
CA LYS A 99 -12.77 4.99 16.10
C LYS A 99 -13.73 5.76 15.20
N ASP A 100 -14.01 7.02 15.54
CA ASP A 100 -14.92 7.87 14.78
C ASP A 100 -14.36 8.14 13.37
N PHE A 101 -13.06 8.47 13.28
CA PHE A 101 -12.39 8.65 12.01
C PHE A 101 -12.47 7.40 11.11
N LEU A 102 -12.17 6.21 11.64
CA LEU A 102 -12.27 4.97 10.86
C LEU A 102 -13.70 4.67 10.42
N ASN A 103 -14.70 5.02 11.23
CA ASN A 103 -16.10 4.85 10.89
C ASN A 103 -16.54 5.82 9.77
N GLU A 104 -16.10 7.08 9.83
CA GLU A 104 -16.32 8.05 8.75
C GLU A 104 -15.69 7.58 7.43
N GLN A 105 -14.42 7.16 7.46
CA GLN A 105 -13.74 6.62 6.27
C GLN A 105 -14.45 5.37 5.73
N ALA A 106 -14.95 4.49 6.61
CA ALA A 106 -15.71 3.31 6.19
C ALA A 106 -17.03 3.68 5.49
N ILE A 107 -17.74 4.70 5.97
CA ILE A 107 -18.97 5.19 5.32
C ILE A 107 -18.64 5.79 3.95
N HIS A 108 -17.59 6.62 3.86
CA HIS A 108 -17.13 7.21 2.59
C HIS A 108 -16.64 6.19 1.58
N ALA A 109 -16.13 5.03 2.01
CA ALA A 109 -15.72 3.96 1.10
C ALA A 109 -16.91 3.16 0.53
N ILE A 110 -18.08 3.23 1.16
CA ILE A 110 -19.30 2.47 0.76
C ILE A 110 -20.23 3.30 -0.14
N VAL A 111 -20.27 4.63 0.05
CA VAL A 111 -21.16 5.57 -0.67
C VAL A 111 -20.44 6.18 -1.86
#